data_AF-A0A351KUD3-F1
#
_entry.id   AF-A0A351KUD3-F1
#
_cell.length_a   1.000
_cell.length_b   1.000
_cell.length_c   1.000
_cell.angle_alpha   90.00
_cell.angle_beta   90.00
_cell.angle_gamma   90.00
#
_symmetry.space_group_name_H-M   'P 1'
#
loop_
_entity.id
_entity.type
_entity.pdbx_description
1 polymer ?
#
loop_
_entity_poly.entity_id
_entity_poly.type
_entity_poly.pdbx_seq_one_letter_code
_entity_poly.pdbx_strand_id
1 'polypeptide(L)'
;MNHNFPSSRRRFMQLTGLSVAGAASFPSWLDAMEMKSPKGRGAVKADPSFKADVEIELVAKSSQVQILPGKPTGVFSYSAQLISGSKDAVIEIPGSYLGPLLQFRTGQKIRIHFKNELPEESIVHWHGLH
;
A
#
# COMPACT_ATOMS: atom_id res chain seq x y z
N MET A 1 10.26 4.47 -71.82
CA MET A 1 9.41 4.66 -70.63
C MET A 1 10.34 5.01 -69.46
N ASN A 2 10.44 6.30 -69.13
CA ASN A 2 11.29 6.77 -68.04
C ASN A 2 10.45 6.86 -66.77
N HIS A 3 10.78 6.07 -65.75
CA HIS A 3 10.12 6.15 -64.44
C HIS A 3 10.95 7.01 -63.49
N ASN A 4 10.46 8.23 -63.26
CA ASN A 4 10.86 9.10 -62.15
C ASN A 4 10.38 8.48 -60.83
N PHE A 5 11.31 8.13 -59.93
CA PHE A 5 10.96 7.75 -58.56
C PHE A 5 10.79 9.01 -57.69
N PRO A 6 9.66 9.19 -56.98
CA PRO A 6 9.38 10.43 -56.26
C PRO A 6 10.07 10.48 -54.89
N SER A 7 10.25 11.72 -54.41
CA SER A 7 10.94 12.21 -53.21
C SER A 7 10.35 11.78 -51.85
N SER A 8 10.05 10.50 -51.67
CA SER A 8 9.38 9.97 -50.47
C SER A 8 10.32 9.79 -49.25
N ARG A 9 11.55 9.31 -49.46
CA ARG A 9 12.47 8.94 -48.35
C ARG A 9 13.03 10.14 -47.60
N ARG A 10 13.34 11.23 -48.31
CA ARG A 10 13.94 12.43 -47.70
C ARG A 10 12.92 13.20 -46.85
N ARG A 11 11.67 13.30 -47.32
CA ARG A 11 10.56 13.87 -46.55
C ARG A 11 10.24 13.05 -45.32
N PHE A 12 10.25 11.72 -45.42
CA PHE A 12 10.03 10.84 -44.27
C PHE A 12 11.08 11.06 -43.17
N MET A 13 12.37 11.10 -43.54
CA MET A 13 13.47 11.38 -42.61
C MET A 13 13.41 12.79 -42.00
N GLN A 14 12.99 13.79 -42.79
CA GLN A 14 12.79 15.15 -42.29
C GLN A 14 11.60 15.23 -41.32
N LEU A 15 10.52 14.51 -41.60
CA LEU A 15 9.34 14.46 -40.72
C LEU A 15 9.65 13.78 -39.38
N THR A 16 10.38 12.66 -39.38
CA THR A 16 10.77 11.95 -38.15
C THR A 16 11.78 12.75 -37.33
N GLY A 17 12.74 13.44 -37.96
CA GLY A 17 13.67 14.32 -37.24
C GLY A 17 12.99 15.48 -36.52
N LEU A 18 11.98 16.10 -37.14
CA LEU A 18 11.21 17.21 -36.54
C LEU A 18 10.32 16.76 -35.37
N SER A 19 9.80 15.53 -35.40
CA SER A 19 8.93 15.02 -34.32
C SER A 19 9.70 14.70 -33.04
N VAL A 20 10.95 14.21 -33.14
CA VAL A 20 11.81 13.96 -31.97
C VAL A 20 12.24 15.27 -31.30
N ALA A 21 12.54 16.32 -32.07
CA ALA A 21 12.87 17.64 -31.52
C ALA A 21 11.67 18.27 -30.79
N GLY A 22 10.45 18.07 -31.30
CA GLY A 22 9.22 18.54 -30.64
C GLY A 22 8.89 17.81 -29.34
N ALA A 23 9.20 16.51 -29.23
CA ALA A 23 8.98 15.76 -27.98
C ALA A 23 9.95 16.19 -26.86
N ALA A 24 11.17 16.62 -27.21
CA ALA A 24 12.16 17.10 -26.24
C ALA A 24 11.87 18.50 -25.68
N SER A 25 10.98 19.29 -26.30
CA SER A 25 10.64 20.65 -25.87
C SER A 25 9.43 20.75 -24.94
N PHE A 26 8.73 19.64 -24.67
CA PHE A 26 7.65 19.56 -23.68
C PHE A 26 8.05 18.64 -22.52
N PRO A 27 8.72 19.15 -21.46
CA PRO A 27 9.11 18.35 -20.31
C PRO A 27 7.92 17.84 -19.47
N SER A 28 6.69 18.19 -19.84
CA SER A 28 5.46 17.88 -19.10
C SER A 28 5.21 16.38 -18.87
N TRP A 29 5.83 15.49 -19.64
CA TRP A 29 5.75 14.03 -19.38
C TRP A 29 6.65 13.59 -18.21
N LEU A 30 7.74 14.33 -17.90
CA LEU A 30 8.63 14.02 -16.79
C LEU A 30 7.94 14.34 -15.46
N ASP A 31 7.19 15.45 -15.42
CA ASP A 31 6.36 15.83 -14.27
C ASP A 31 5.21 14.84 -14.00
N ALA A 32 4.76 14.10 -15.01
CA ALA A 32 3.71 13.08 -14.83
C ALA A 32 4.21 11.80 -14.14
N MET A 33 5.52 11.53 -14.19
CA MET A 33 6.16 10.45 -13.43
C MET A 33 6.60 10.89 -12.03
N GLU A 34 6.69 12.21 -11.80
CA GLU A 34 6.88 12.76 -10.47
C GLU A 34 5.52 12.77 -9.75
N MET A 35 5.17 11.64 -9.13
CA MET A 35 4.19 11.65 -8.05
C MET A 35 4.72 12.61 -6.97
N LYS A 36 4.37 13.89 -7.07
CA LYS A 36 4.56 14.83 -5.96
C LYS A 36 3.77 14.25 -4.81
N SER A 37 4.47 13.62 -3.88
CA SER A 37 3.92 13.23 -2.59
C SER A 37 3.15 14.45 -2.08
N PRO A 38 1.82 14.33 -1.85
CA PRO A 38 1.08 15.43 -1.28
C PRO A 38 1.87 15.86 -0.06
N LYS A 39 2.23 17.16 0.02
CA LYS A 39 3.00 17.72 1.14
C LYS A 39 2.46 17.10 2.41
N GLY A 40 3.24 16.17 2.98
CA GLY A 40 2.74 15.26 3.99
C GLY A 40 2.13 16.11 5.08
N ARG A 41 0.86 15.86 5.42
CA ARG A 41 0.44 16.14 6.79
C ARG A 41 1.49 15.42 7.64
N GLY A 42 2.34 16.18 8.31
CA GLY A 42 3.40 15.60 9.14
C GLY A 42 2.79 14.53 10.02
N ALA A 43 3.53 13.46 10.30
CA ALA A 43 3.04 12.34 11.10
C ALA A 43 2.23 12.87 12.28
N VAL A 44 0.92 12.59 12.29
CA VAL A 44 0.03 13.04 13.34
C VAL A 44 0.55 12.38 14.62
N LYS A 45 1.16 13.18 15.50
CA LYS A 45 1.67 12.67 16.76
C LYS A 45 0.49 12.20 17.60
N ALA A 46 0.58 10.99 18.13
CA ALA A 46 -0.43 10.48 19.05
C ALA A 46 -0.52 11.41 20.26
N ASP A 47 -1.75 11.74 20.66
CA ASP A 47 -2.01 12.55 21.84
C ASP A 47 -1.67 11.75 23.11
N PRO A 48 -0.69 12.18 23.93
CA PRO A 48 -0.33 11.50 25.17
C PRO A 48 -1.47 11.49 26.19
N SER A 49 -2.40 12.44 26.10
CA SER A 49 -3.55 12.56 27.00
C SER A 49 -4.72 11.66 26.60
N PHE A 50 -4.68 11.03 25.42
CA PHE A 50 -5.69 10.08 24.98
C PHE A 50 -5.72 8.87 25.92
N LYS A 51 -6.87 8.65 26.56
CA LYS A 51 -7.12 7.48 27.41
C LYS A 51 -7.95 6.47 26.62
N ALA A 52 -7.31 5.37 26.24
CA ALA A 52 -7.95 4.28 25.53
C ALA A 52 -8.68 3.37 26.51
N ASP A 53 -9.85 2.88 26.12
CA ASP A 53 -10.58 1.83 26.83
C ASP A 53 -10.00 0.44 26.48
N VAL A 54 -9.46 0.28 25.26
CA VAL A 54 -8.66 -0.87 24.83
C VAL A 54 -7.42 -0.40 24.09
N GLU A 55 -6.29 -1.01 24.42
CA GLU A 55 -5.01 -0.78 23.78
C GLU A 55 -4.42 -2.11 23.33
N ILE A 56 -4.00 -2.20 22.07
CA ILE A 56 -3.41 -3.42 21.48
C ILE A 56 -2.15 -3.09 20.68
N GLU A 57 -1.26 -4.07 20.57
CA GLU A 57 -0.26 -4.13 19.51
C GLU A 57 -0.81 -4.98 18.36
N LEU A 58 -0.67 -4.51 17.12
CA LEU A 58 -1.02 -5.23 15.91
C LEU A 58 0.22 -5.34 15.03
N VAL A 59 0.62 -6.56 14.69
CA VAL A 59 1.82 -6.84 13.90
C VAL A 59 1.43 -7.46 12.57
N ALA A 60 1.82 -6.84 11.46
CA ALA A 60 1.77 -7.47 10.13
C ALA A 60 3.08 -8.23 9.88
N LYS A 61 3.00 -9.52 9.54
CA LYS A 61 4.18 -10.39 9.36
C LYS A 61 3.99 -11.41 8.24
N SER A 62 5.11 -11.83 7.65
CA SER A 62 5.15 -12.98 6.74
C SER A 62 5.04 -14.29 7.51
N SER A 63 4.29 -15.26 6.99
CA SER A 63 4.10 -16.59 7.57
C SER A 63 3.93 -17.64 6.46
N GLN A 64 3.83 -18.91 6.83
CA GLN A 64 3.53 -20.02 5.92
C GLN A 64 2.39 -20.88 6.50
N VAL A 65 1.39 -21.17 5.66
CA VAL A 65 0.23 -21.98 6.04
C VAL A 65 -0.11 -22.96 4.91
N GLN A 66 -0.55 -24.16 5.28
CA GLN A 66 -0.97 -25.19 4.33
C GLN A 66 -2.41 -24.93 3.85
N ILE A 67 -2.58 -24.09 2.82
CA ILE A 67 -3.91 -23.80 2.24
C ILE A 67 -4.33 -24.89 1.24
N LEU A 68 -3.43 -25.30 0.35
CA LEU A 68 -3.64 -26.35 -0.65
C LEU A 68 -2.62 -27.46 -0.46
N PRO A 69 -2.86 -28.73 -0.86
CA PRO A 69 -1.87 -29.80 -0.76
C PRO A 69 -0.53 -29.46 -1.43
N GLY A 70 0.58 -29.96 -0.87
CA GLY A 70 1.94 -29.74 -1.39
C GLY A 70 2.74 -28.72 -0.57
N LYS A 71 3.50 -27.85 -1.24
CA LYS A 71 4.33 -26.84 -0.55
C LYS A 71 3.44 -25.84 0.22
N PRO A 72 3.74 -25.52 1.49
CA PRO A 72 3.02 -24.49 2.24
C PRO A 72 2.97 -23.16 1.50
N THR A 73 1.81 -22.49 1.56
CA THR A 73 1.59 -21.19 0.94
C THR A 73 2.18 -20.10 1.83
N GLY A 74 3.04 -19.25 1.26
CA GLY A 74 3.46 -18.02 1.92
C GLY A 74 2.30 -17.04 2.02
N VAL A 75 2.07 -16.48 3.20
CA VAL A 75 0.98 -15.54 3.47
C VAL A 75 1.51 -14.34 4.24
N PHE A 76 0.85 -13.19 4.06
CA PHE A 76 0.95 -12.09 5.02
C PHE A 76 -0.21 -12.21 5.99
N SER A 77 0.09 -12.07 7.28
CA SER A 77 -0.84 -12.34 8.37
C SER A 77 -0.72 -11.27 9.45
N TYR A 78 -1.80 -11.08 10.22
CA TYR A 78 -1.77 -10.27 11.41
C TYR A 78 -1.65 -11.12 12.68
N SER A 79 -0.94 -10.63 13.68
CA SER A 79 -1.08 -11.05 15.07
C SER A 79 -1.36 -9.84 15.94
N ALA A 80 -2.10 -10.01 17.04
CA ALA A 80 -2.36 -8.92 17.96
C ALA A 80 -2.16 -9.36 19.41
N GLN A 81 -1.68 -8.43 20.23
CA GLN A 81 -1.54 -8.62 21.67
C GLN A 81 -2.33 -7.53 22.41
N LEU A 82 -3.11 -7.95 23.40
CA LEU A 82 -3.79 -7.02 24.29
C LEU A 82 -2.79 -6.38 25.26
N ILE A 83 -2.69 -5.06 25.24
CA ILE A 83 -1.89 -4.28 26.19
C ILE A 83 -2.75 -3.89 27.39
N SER A 84 -3.96 -3.36 27.13
CA SER A 84 -4.93 -3.03 28.19
C SER A 84 -6.37 -3.10 27.68
N GLY A 85 -7.31 -3.26 28.61
CA GLY A 85 -8.74 -3.41 28.32
C GLY A 85 -9.24 -4.82 28.59
N SER A 86 -10.38 -5.17 28.00
CA SER A 86 -11.03 -6.45 28.24
C SER A 86 -10.37 -7.61 27.49
N LYS A 87 -10.30 -8.79 28.11
CA LYS A 87 -9.64 -9.99 27.53
C LYS A 87 -10.34 -10.52 26.29
N ASP A 88 -11.61 -10.20 26.10
CA ASP A 88 -12.40 -10.55 24.91
C ASP A 88 -12.12 -9.65 23.70
N ALA A 89 -11.35 -8.56 23.86
CA ALA A 89 -11.08 -7.63 22.77
C ALA A 89 -10.19 -8.21 21.66
N VAL A 90 -9.36 -9.21 21.98
CA VAL A 90 -8.50 -9.92 21.02
C VAL A 90 -8.73 -11.41 21.18
N ILE A 91 -9.31 -12.04 20.16
CA ILE A 91 -9.62 -13.47 20.16
C ILE A 91 -8.82 -14.13 19.04
N GLU A 92 -7.89 -15.00 19.41
CA GLU A 92 -7.19 -15.84 18.43
C GLU A 92 -8.15 -16.88 17.84
N ILE A 93 -8.12 -17.03 16.52
CA ILE A 93 -8.88 -18.06 15.81
C ILE A 93 -7.90 -19.19 15.44
N PRO A 94 -8.01 -20.38 16.06
CA PRO A 94 -7.10 -21.50 15.77
C PRO A 94 -7.12 -21.87 14.28
N GLY A 95 -5.93 -22.01 13.70
CA GLY A 95 -5.77 -22.37 12.29
C GLY A 95 -6.07 -21.25 11.28
N SER A 96 -6.45 -20.04 11.74
CA SER A 96 -6.62 -18.88 10.87
C SER A 96 -5.27 -18.29 10.46
N TYR A 97 -5.12 -17.95 9.19
CA TYR A 97 -3.96 -17.23 8.66
C TYR A 97 -4.23 -15.72 8.47
N LEU A 98 -5.47 -15.27 8.69
CA LEU A 98 -5.87 -13.87 8.49
C LEU A 98 -5.48 -12.99 9.69
N GLY A 99 -5.52 -13.55 10.89
CA GLY A 99 -5.24 -12.88 12.15
C GLY A 99 -6.36 -13.04 13.18
N PRO A 100 -6.26 -12.37 14.33
CA PRO A 100 -7.23 -12.47 15.41
C PRO A 100 -8.53 -11.73 15.08
N LEU A 101 -9.62 -12.14 15.70
CA LEU A 101 -10.86 -11.36 15.75
C LEU A 101 -10.69 -10.24 16.78
N LEU A 102 -10.86 -8.99 16.33
CA LEU A 102 -10.89 -7.82 17.20
C LEU A 102 -12.33 -7.47 17.53
N GLN A 103 -12.70 -7.53 18.81
CA GLN A 103 -14.07 -7.30 19.26
C GLN A 103 -14.16 -6.02 20.09
N PHE A 104 -14.91 -5.05 19.59
CA PHE A 104 -15.08 -3.74 20.21
C PHE A 104 -16.56 -3.36 20.34
N ARG A 105 -16.85 -2.37 21.18
CA ARG A 105 -18.20 -1.81 21.37
C ARG A 105 -18.28 -0.40 20.78
N THR A 106 -19.46 -0.01 20.33
CA THR A 106 -19.70 1.36 19.85
C THR A 106 -19.41 2.38 20.95
N GLY A 107 -18.65 3.42 20.61
CA GLY A 107 -18.24 4.49 21.55
C GLY A 107 -16.96 4.19 22.32
N GLN A 108 -16.38 2.99 22.18
CA GLN A 108 -15.13 2.61 22.82
C GLN A 108 -13.93 3.33 22.18
N LYS A 109 -13.06 3.90 23.01
CA LYS A 109 -11.80 4.52 22.57
C LYS A 109 -10.74 3.45 22.44
N ILE A 110 -10.16 3.32 21.24
CA ILE A 110 -9.21 2.25 20.95
C ILE A 110 -7.87 2.88 20.55
N ARG A 111 -6.77 2.33 21.09
CA ARG A 111 -5.42 2.63 20.63
C ARG A 111 -4.80 1.36 20.04
N ILE A 112 -4.26 1.48 18.82
CA ILE A 112 -3.63 0.37 18.11
C ILE A 112 -2.22 0.79 17.74
N HIS A 113 -1.24 0.07 18.29
CA HIS A 113 0.16 0.21 17.90
C HIS A 113 0.43 -0.73 16.73
N PHE A 114 0.52 -0.17 15.53
CA PHE A 114 0.78 -0.95 14.34
C PHE A 114 2.29 -1.11 14.11
N LYS A 115 2.74 -2.36 14.03
CA LYS A 115 4.11 -2.73 13.66
C LYS A 115 4.09 -3.47 12.33
N ASN A 116 4.78 -2.91 11.35
CA ASN A 116 4.92 -3.54 10.04
C ASN A 116 6.25 -4.29 9.96
N GLU A 117 6.20 -5.62 9.92
CA GLU A 117 7.36 -6.51 9.70
C GLU A 117 7.36 -7.11 8.28
N LEU A 118 6.52 -6.57 7.38
CA LEU A 118 6.52 -6.94 5.96
C LEU A 118 7.70 -6.28 5.22
N PRO A 119 8.13 -6.84 4.09
CA PRO A 119 9.21 -6.26 3.28
C PRO A 119 8.83 -4.93 2.61
N GLU A 120 7.52 -4.62 2.53
CA GLU A 120 7.00 -3.41 1.89
C GLU A 120 6.29 -2.51 2.90
N GLU A 121 6.25 -1.21 2.62
CA GLU A 121 5.44 -0.26 3.37
C GLU A 121 3.96 -0.66 3.29
N SER A 122 3.25 -0.54 4.41
CA SER A 122 1.86 -1.01 4.51
C SER A 122 1.08 -0.16 5.50
N ILE A 123 -0.24 -0.11 5.27
CA ILE A 123 -1.21 0.55 6.14
C ILE A 123 -2.32 -0.43 6.51
N VAL A 124 -3.06 -0.12 7.57
CA VAL A 124 -4.28 -0.85 7.93
C VAL A 124 -5.49 0.01 7.60
N HIS A 125 -6.41 -0.53 6.81
CA HIS A 125 -7.69 0.09 6.52
C HIS A 125 -8.78 -0.53 7.41
N TRP A 126 -9.48 0.31 8.16
CA TRP A 126 -10.47 -0.12 9.13
C TRP A 126 -11.89 0.05 8.60
N HIS A 127 -12.69 -1.01 8.68
CA HIS A 127 -14.13 -0.92 8.53
C HIS A 127 -14.78 -0.82 9.91
N GLY A 128 -15.51 0.26 10.16
CA GLY A 128 -16.26 0.45 11.42
C GLY A 128 -15.52 1.16 12.56
N LEU A 129 -14.27 1.62 12.35
CA LEU A 129 -13.59 2.55 13.24
C LEU A 129 -13.58 3.95 12.60
N HIS A 130 -13.96 4.98 13.37
CA HIS A 130 -14.04 6.38 12.95
C HIS A 130 -13.65 7.29 14.11
#